data_AF-A0A1F5LKW2-F1
#
_entry.id   AF-A0A1F5LKW2-F1
#
_cell.length_a   1.000
_cell.length_b   1.000
_cell.length_c   1.000
_cell.angle_alpha   90.00
_cell.angle_beta   90.00
_cell.angle_gamma   90.00
#
_symmetry.space_group_name_H-M   'P 1'
#
loop_
_entity.id
_entity.type
_entity.pdbx_description
1 polymer ?
#
loop_
_entity_poly.entity_id
_entity_poly.type
_entity_poly.pdbx_seq_one_letter_code
_entity_poly.pdbx_strand_id
1 'polypeptide(L)'
;MVPGLGARHAVDAPIVRQLFNSSPNDPRYHMLTWISNKFSQRLTEPLHEPRATMFVNRFTRTATIMYATRGVSEILGISPNTLISQSFYYCMQEECLGGAVRCLEGAKRNDSIAYLRFWFRNPLHDVHGSGLGLDAAPSLPPIELEAVVSCTSDGLVVILRRARAPIPTTPAVPAISEPAPV
;
A
#
# COMPACT_ATOMS: atom_id res chain seq x y z
N MET A 1 -27.78 11.17 -25.74
CA MET A 1 -26.48 11.77 -26.10
C MET A 1 -26.39 13.10 -25.37
N VAL A 2 -25.70 13.14 -24.23
CA VAL A 2 -25.49 14.35 -23.42
C VAL A 2 -23.97 14.56 -23.32
N PRO A 3 -23.40 15.66 -23.83
CA PRO A 3 -21.96 15.86 -23.85
C PRO A 3 -21.47 16.52 -22.54
N GLY A 4 -20.33 16.03 -22.05
CA GLY A 4 -19.27 16.89 -21.51
C GLY A 4 -19.40 17.46 -20.10
N LEU A 5 -19.31 16.62 -19.06
CA LEU A 5 -18.96 17.04 -17.69
C LEU A 5 -17.51 16.66 -17.27
N GLY A 6 -16.66 16.24 -18.21
CA GLY A 6 -15.28 15.81 -17.93
C GLY A 6 -14.20 16.89 -18.09
N ALA A 7 -14.52 18.04 -18.68
CA ALA A 7 -13.48 18.97 -19.14
C ALA A 7 -13.06 20.03 -18.10
N ARG A 8 -13.85 20.32 -17.06
CA ARG A 8 -13.57 21.43 -16.14
C ARG A 8 -12.48 21.13 -15.10
N HIS A 9 -12.36 19.89 -14.64
CA HIS A 9 -11.33 19.51 -13.67
C HIS A 9 -9.90 19.45 -14.26
N ALA A 10 -9.77 19.36 -15.58
CA ALA A 10 -8.47 19.32 -16.26
C ALA A 10 -7.83 20.70 -16.43
N VAL A 11 -8.62 21.78 -16.41
CA VAL A 11 -8.15 23.16 -16.67
C VAL A 11 -7.66 23.87 -15.41
N ASP A 12 -8.14 23.48 -14.23
CA ASP A 12 -7.72 24.08 -12.94
C ASP A 12 -6.43 23.46 -12.36
N ALA A 13 -6.07 22.25 -12.80
CA ALA A 13 -4.88 21.54 -12.31
C ALA A 13 -3.52 22.27 -12.50
N PRO A 14 -3.27 23.07 -13.58
CA PRO A 14 -2.03 23.81 -13.71
C PRO A 14 -1.98 25.07 -12.84
N ILE A 15 -3.13 25.72 -12.55
CA ILE A 15 -3.20 26.94 -11.74
C ILE A 15 -2.82 26.65 -10.28
N VAL A 16 -3.28 25.50 -9.75
CA VAL A 16 -2.92 25.05 -8.40
C VAL A 16 -1.42 24.72 -8.29
N ARG A 17 -0.79 24.19 -9.35
CA ARG A 17 0.66 23.92 -9.37
C ARG A 17 1.48 25.21 -9.38
N GLN A 18 0.98 26.28 -10.00
CA GLN A 18 1.67 27.57 -10.03
C GLN A 18 1.60 28.32 -8.69
N LEU A 19 0.50 28.20 -7.94
CA LEU A 19 0.35 28.86 -6.64
C LEU A 19 1.32 28.37 -5.56
N PHE A 20 1.82 27.13 -5.68
CA PHE A 20 2.77 26.54 -4.73
C PHE A 20 4.23 26.53 -5.23
N ASN A 21 4.50 26.99 -6.45
CA ASN A 21 5.86 27.27 -6.90
C ASN A 21 6.31 28.62 -6.32
N SER A 22 6.55 28.67 -5.01
CA SER A 22 7.32 29.79 -4.47
C SER A 22 8.73 29.71 -5.10
N SER A 23 9.17 30.78 -5.74
CA SER A 23 10.51 30.84 -6.36
C SER A 23 11.58 30.48 -5.32
N PRO A 24 12.65 29.77 -5.68
CA PRO A 24 13.80 29.54 -4.79
C PRO A 24 14.43 30.83 -4.25
N ASN A 25 14.16 31.97 -4.90
CA ASN A 25 14.59 33.31 -4.47
C ASN A 25 13.58 34.02 -3.54
N ASP A 26 12.43 33.41 -3.22
CA ASP A 26 11.48 33.97 -2.25
C ASP A 26 11.98 33.67 -0.81
N PRO A 27 12.16 34.69 0.06
CA PRO A 27 12.54 34.49 1.46
C PRO A 27 11.62 33.51 2.21
N ARG A 28 10.34 33.44 1.82
CA ARG A 28 9.35 32.54 2.43
C ARG A 28 9.56 31.08 2.04
N TYR A 29 10.16 30.81 0.88
CA TYR A 29 10.47 29.45 0.42
C TYR A 29 11.43 28.76 1.41
N HIS A 30 12.44 29.48 1.89
CA HIS A 30 13.37 28.96 2.89
C HIS A 30 12.71 28.72 4.25
N MET A 31 11.70 29.50 4.63
CA MET A 31 10.98 29.28 5.89
C MET A 31 10.24 27.95 5.91
N LEU A 32 9.65 27.53 4.80
CA LEU A 32 8.94 26.25 4.70
C LEU A 32 9.87 25.06 4.94
N THR A 33 11.09 25.10 4.40
CA THR A 33 12.18 24.13 4.64
C THR A 33 12.45 23.93 6.14
N TRP A 34 12.33 24.97 6.96
CA TRP A 34 12.56 24.88 8.41
C TRP A 34 11.37 24.31 9.19
N ILE A 35 10.15 24.35 8.62
CA ILE A 35 8.93 23.88 9.30
C ILE A 35 8.75 22.36 9.15
N SER A 36 9.21 21.77 8.05
CA SER A 36 9.19 20.32 7.87
C SER A 36 10.13 19.85 6.78
N ASN A 37 10.74 18.67 7.00
CA ASN A 37 11.47 17.94 5.96
C ASN A 37 10.65 17.69 4.68
N LYS A 38 9.31 17.79 4.74
CA LYS A 38 8.43 17.71 3.55
C LYS A 38 8.66 18.85 2.56
N PHE A 39 9.11 20.01 3.01
CA PHE A 39 9.36 21.19 2.18
C PHE A 39 10.82 21.33 1.75
N SER A 40 11.74 20.68 2.47
CA SER A 40 13.17 20.57 2.14
C SER A 40 13.48 19.57 1.04
N GLN A 41 12.52 18.71 0.68
CA GLN A 41 12.63 17.83 -0.47
C GLN A 41 12.59 18.65 -1.76
N ARG A 42 13.74 19.28 -2.08
CA ARG A 42 14.11 19.71 -3.43
C ARG A 42 13.73 18.59 -4.38
N LEU A 43 12.80 18.86 -5.30
CA LEU A 43 12.78 18.51 -6.73
C LEU A 43 13.60 17.26 -7.14
N THR A 44 13.55 16.20 -6.35
CA THR A 44 13.88 14.86 -6.78
C THR A 44 12.54 14.39 -7.28
N GLU A 45 12.43 14.17 -8.60
CA GLU A 45 11.26 13.57 -9.27
C GLU A 45 10.46 12.77 -8.26
N PRO A 46 9.16 13.08 -8.01
CA PRO A 46 8.41 12.45 -6.94
C PRO A 46 8.55 10.94 -7.15
N LEU A 47 9.35 10.28 -6.30
CA LEU A 47 9.55 8.85 -6.42
C LEU A 47 8.17 8.27 -6.13
N HIS A 48 7.45 7.92 -7.19
CA HIS A 48 6.09 7.44 -7.12
C HIS A 48 6.04 6.36 -6.06
N GLU A 49 5.05 6.43 -5.16
CA GLU A 49 4.90 5.41 -4.11
C GLU A 49 4.97 4.02 -4.77
N PRO A 50 5.97 3.18 -4.43
CA PRO A 50 6.18 1.93 -5.14
C PRO A 50 4.94 1.05 -5.05
N ARG A 51 4.43 0.65 -6.21
CA ARG A 51 3.27 -0.24 -6.34
C ARG A 51 3.66 -1.43 -7.18
N ALA A 52 3.21 -2.59 -6.74
CA ALA A 52 3.37 -3.82 -7.48
C ALA A 52 2.01 -4.43 -7.77
N THR A 53 1.97 -5.30 -8.77
CA THR A 53 0.78 -6.06 -9.11
C THR A 53 1.09 -7.53 -9.12
N MET A 54 0.18 -8.33 -8.59
CA MET A 54 0.22 -9.78 -8.68
C MET A 54 -1.08 -10.28 -9.30
N PHE A 55 -0.99 -11.25 -10.20
CA PHE A 55 -2.14 -12.03 -10.65
C PHE A 55 -2.21 -13.30 -9.84
N VAL A 56 -3.36 -13.54 -9.26
CA VAL A 56 -3.60 -14.66 -8.35
C VAL A 56 -4.77 -15.49 -8.86
N ASN A 57 -4.65 -16.81 -8.78
CA ASN A 57 -5.64 -17.74 -9.29
C ASN A 57 -6.91 -17.72 -8.42
N ARG A 58 -8.02 -17.17 -8.96
CA ARG A 58 -9.32 -17.09 -8.26
C ARG A 58 -9.96 -18.45 -7.98
N PHE A 59 -9.69 -19.45 -8.83
CA PHE A 59 -10.33 -20.77 -8.77
C PHE A 59 -9.68 -21.71 -7.75
N THR A 60 -8.54 -21.31 -7.18
CA THR A 60 -7.82 -22.09 -6.16
C THR A 60 -8.20 -21.64 -4.76
N ARG A 61 -8.33 -22.60 -3.84
CA ARG A 61 -8.45 -22.33 -2.40
C ARG A 61 -7.17 -21.74 -1.80
N THR A 62 -6.02 -22.03 -2.40
CA THR A 62 -4.71 -21.54 -1.97
C THR A 62 -4.39 -20.14 -2.48
N ALA A 63 -5.18 -19.60 -3.41
CA ALA A 63 -4.91 -18.33 -4.08
C ALA A 63 -3.47 -18.29 -4.62
N THR A 64 -3.14 -19.22 -5.53
CA THR A 64 -1.79 -19.35 -6.08
C THR A 64 -1.41 -18.14 -6.92
N ILE A 65 -0.23 -17.57 -6.67
CA ILE A 65 0.33 -16.45 -7.43
C ILE A 65 0.79 -16.98 -8.79
N MET A 66 0.19 -16.47 -9.87
CA MET A 66 0.49 -16.87 -11.25
C MET A 66 1.53 -15.95 -11.89
N TYR A 67 1.51 -14.67 -11.53
CA TYR A 67 2.43 -13.67 -12.05
C TYR A 67 2.61 -12.53 -11.05
N ALA A 68 3.77 -11.89 -11.07
CA ALA A 68 4.09 -10.73 -10.26
C ALA A 68 4.91 -9.72 -11.08
N THR A 69 4.66 -8.43 -10.91
CA THR A 69 5.45 -7.38 -11.57
C THR A 69 6.81 -7.19 -10.89
N ARG A 70 7.76 -6.56 -11.60
CA ARG A 70 9.10 -6.25 -11.06
C ARG A 70 9.05 -5.32 -9.83
N GLY A 71 7.99 -4.53 -9.67
CA GLY A 71 7.80 -3.66 -8.50
C GLY A 71 7.74 -4.42 -7.18
N VAL A 72 7.48 -5.74 -7.20
CA VAL A 72 7.56 -6.56 -5.99
C VAL A 72 8.97 -6.57 -5.40
N SER A 73 10.01 -6.53 -6.24
CA SER A 73 11.41 -6.43 -5.76
C SER A 73 11.65 -5.14 -4.98
N GLU A 74 11.04 -4.04 -5.39
CA GLU A 74 11.18 -2.74 -4.70
C GLU A 74 10.42 -2.73 -3.36
N ILE A 75 9.24 -3.35 -3.32
CA ILE A 75 8.39 -3.36 -2.12
C ILE A 75 8.88 -4.37 -1.09
N LEU A 76 9.18 -5.60 -1.53
CA LEU A 76 9.44 -6.75 -0.66
C LEU A 76 10.92 -7.15 -0.59
N GLY A 77 11.76 -6.66 -1.49
CA GLY A 77 13.18 -7.04 -1.54
C GLY A 77 13.43 -8.46 -2.08
N ILE A 78 12.43 -9.11 -2.68
CA ILE A 78 12.55 -10.47 -3.24
C ILE A 78 12.17 -10.51 -4.71
N SER A 79 12.74 -11.46 -5.45
CA SER A 79 12.46 -11.60 -6.88
C SER A 79 11.02 -12.05 -7.13
N PRO A 80 10.36 -11.58 -8.22
CA PRO A 80 9.02 -12.04 -8.59
C PRO A 80 8.96 -13.57 -8.80
N ASN A 81 10.03 -14.15 -9.32
CA ASN A 81 10.12 -15.59 -9.62
C ASN A 81 10.00 -16.45 -8.36
N THR A 82 10.45 -15.94 -7.21
CA THR A 82 10.32 -16.62 -5.92
C THR A 82 8.87 -16.73 -5.45
N LEU A 83 8.01 -15.80 -5.88
CA LEU A 83 6.62 -15.73 -5.47
C LEU A 83 5.67 -16.48 -6.41
N ILE A 84 6.03 -16.57 -7.69
CA ILE A 84 5.26 -17.36 -8.66
C ILE A 84 5.12 -18.80 -8.14
N SER A 85 3.95 -19.40 -8.31
CA SER A 85 3.54 -20.72 -7.79
C SER A 85 3.36 -20.83 -6.27
N GLN A 86 3.71 -19.80 -5.49
CA GLN A 86 3.43 -19.78 -4.06
C GLN A 86 1.97 -19.42 -3.79
N SER A 87 1.47 -19.84 -2.64
CA SER A 87 0.17 -19.37 -2.14
C SER A 87 0.29 -17.92 -1.69
N PHE A 88 -0.66 -17.07 -2.12
CA PHE A 88 -0.76 -15.70 -1.64
C PHE A 88 -1.00 -15.65 -0.12
N TYR A 89 -1.76 -16.61 0.42
CA TYR A 89 -1.97 -16.77 1.86
C TYR A 89 -0.70 -17.17 2.61
N TYR A 90 0.17 -17.98 2.01
CA TYR A 90 1.46 -18.36 2.61
C TYR A 90 2.44 -17.17 2.73
N CYS A 91 2.21 -16.12 1.95
CA CYS A 91 2.94 -14.85 2.02
C CYS A 91 2.40 -13.90 3.10
N MET A 92 1.42 -14.33 3.90
CA MET A 92 0.85 -13.57 5.02
C MET A 92 1.25 -14.21 6.35
N GLN A 93 1.40 -13.39 7.40
CA GLN A 93 1.57 -13.92 8.75
C GLN A 93 0.25 -14.51 9.29
N GLU A 94 0.35 -15.41 10.26
CA GLU A 94 -0.77 -16.25 10.71
C GLU A 94 -1.91 -15.43 11.35
N GLU A 95 -1.59 -14.36 12.07
CA GLU A 95 -2.53 -13.47 12.74
C GLU A 95 -3.53 -12.80 11.80
N CYS A 96 -3.15 -12.57 10.55
CA CYS A 96 -3.97 -11.87 9.55
C CYS A 96 -4.64 -12.83 8.56
N LEU A 97 -4.29 -14.12 8.60
CA LEU A 97 -4.74 -15.13 7.65
C LEU A 97 -6.27 -15.31 7.66
N GLY A 98 -6.87 -15.42 8.84
CA GLY A 98 -8.31 -15.65 8.98
C GLY A 98 -9.15 -14.51 8.38
N GLY A 99 -8.74 -13.26 8.63
CA GLY A 99 -9.39 -12.08 8.04
C GLY A 99 -9.20 -12.02 6.54
N ALA A 100 -7.98 -12.27 6.06
CA ALA A 100 -7.66 -12.26 4.64
C ALA A 100 -8.43 -13.33 3.85
N VAL A 101 -8.53 -14.56 4.37
CA VAL A 101 -9.31 -15.64 3.75
C VAL A 101 -10.78 -15.25 3.62
N ARG A 102 -11.40 -14.78 4.71
CA ARG A 102 -12.82 -14.37 4.69
C ARG A 102 -13.07 -13.25 3.68
N CYS A 103 -12.20 -12.24 3.66
CA CYS A 103 -12.34 -11.10 2.76
C CYS A 103 -12.15 -11.52 1.29
N LEU A 104 -11.12 -12.32 1.00
CA LEU A 104 -10.82 -12.74 -0.37
C LEU A 104 -11.82 -13.74 -0.92
N GLU A 105 -12.30 -14.70 -0.12
CA GLU A 105 -13.37 -15.62 -0.51
C GLU A 105 -14.71 -14.89 -0.71
N GLY A 106 -14.97 -13.85 0.08
CA GLY A 106 -16.10 -12.94 -0.16
C GLY A 106 -15.99 -12.24 -1.51
N ALA A 107 -14.82 -11.71 -1.84
CA ALA A 107 -14.56 -11.08 -3.14
C ALA A 107 -14.71 -12.05 -4.31
N LYS A 108 -14.19 -13.28 -4.19
CA LYS A 108 -14.35 -14.35 -5.19
C LYS A 108 -15.82 -14.71 -5.42
N ARG A 109 -16.61 -14.81 -4.35
CA ARG A 109 -18.04 -15.20 -4.43
C ARG A 109 -18.90 -14.13 -5.08
N ASN A 110 -18.55 -12.86 -4.83
CA ASN A 110 -19.37 -11.72 -5.24
C ASN A 110 -18.80 -10.96 -6.45
N ASP A 111 -17.73 -11.47 -7.07
CA ASP A 111 -16.95 -10.77 -8.10
C ASP A 111 -16.66 -9.30 -7.72
N SER A 112 -16.27 -9.08 -6.46
CA SER A 112 -16.11 -7.74 -5.88
C SER A 112 -14.65 -7.37 -5.62
N ILE A 113 -14.44 -6.13 -5.18
CA ILE A 113 -13.13 -5.64 -4.72
C ILE A 113 -13.00 -5.89 -3.21
N ALA A 114 -11.81 -6.29 -2.77
CA ALA A 114 -11.43 -6.43 -1.37
C ALA A 114 -10.23 -5.52 -1.04
N TYR A 115 -10.22 -4.98 0.17
CA TYR A 115 -9.07 -4.30 0.73
C TYR A 115 -8.48 -5.14 1.86
N LEU A 116 -7.17 -5.36 1.81
CA LEU A 116 -6.43 -6.11 2.81
C LEU A 116 -5.30 -5.26 3.38
N ARG A 117 -5.05 -5.41 4.68
CA ARG A 117 -3.84 -4.91 5.34
C ARG A 117 -3.29 -6.06 6.17
N PHE A 118 -2.05 -6.44 5.91
CA PHE A 118 -1.46 -7.65 6.47
C PHE A 118 0.06 -7.55 6.56
N TRP A 119 0.64 -8.34 7.46
CA TRP A 119 2.08 -8.49 7.56
C TRP A 119 2.59 -9.52 6.57
N PHE A 120 3.62 -9.16 5.81
CA PHE A 120 4.25 -10.04 4.84
C PHE A 120 5.12 -11.08 5.53
N ARG A 121 4.98 -12.32 5.07
CA ARG A 121 5.78 -13.47 5.47
C ARG A 121 6.64 -13.90 4.28
N ASN A 122 7.96 -13.91 4.46
CA ASN A 122 8.87 -14.33 3.40
C ASN A 122 8.83 -15.86 3.24
N PRO A 123 8.42 -16.41 2.07
CA PRO A 123 8.34 -17.85 1.86
C PRO A 123 9.72 -18.55 1.89
N LEU A 124 10.82 -17.82 1.72
CA LEU A 124 12.18 -18.39 1.75
C LEU A 124 12.71 -18.66 3.17
N HIS A 125 12.08 -18.07 4.19
CA HIS A 125 12.57 -18.16 5.57
C HIS A 125 12.35 -19.57 6.17
N ASP A 126 11.34 -20.30 5.72
CA ASP A 126 11.09 -21.69 6.15
C ASP A 126 12.03 -22.70 5.50
N VAL A 127 12.46 -22.43 4.26
CA VAL A 127 13.28 -23.37 3.48
C VAL A 127 14.68 -23.52 4.09
N HIS A 128 15.20 -22.48 4.73
CA HIS A 128 16.53 -22.46 5.35
C HIS A 128 16.51 -22.72 6.87
N GLY A 129 15.33 -22.93 7.46
CA GLY A 129 15.14 -23.08 8.91
C GLY A 129 15.35 -24.50 9.47
N SER A 130 15.80 -25.45 8.66
CA SER A 130 15.82 -26.88 9.03
C SER A 130 17.20 -27.55 9.00
N GLY A 131 18.32 -26.81 9.07
CA GLY A 131 19.65 -27.43 8.86
C GLY A 131 20.81 -26.98 9.74
N LEU A 132 21.22 -25.72 9.71
CA LEU A 132 22.52 -25.34 10.27
C LEU A 132 22.46 -23.95 10.88
N GLY A 133 22.47 -23.89 12.21
CA GLY A 133 22.55 -22.65 12.99
C GLY A 133 23.92 -21.99 12.89
N LEU A 134 24.20 -21.38 11.75
CA LEU A 134 25.30 -20.44 11.57
C LEU A 134 24.72 -19.12 11.03
N ASP A 135 24.82 -18.11 11.88
CA ASP A 135 24.69 -16.68 11.59
C ASP A 135 23.35 -16.24 10.99
N ALA A 136 22.37 -16.04 11.87
CA ALA A 136 21.13 -15.35 11.58
C ALA A 136 21.43 -13.98 10.95
N ALA A 137 21.29 -13.89 9.62
CA ALA A 137 21.28 -12.62 8.91
C ALA A 137 20.30 -11.66 9.61
N PRO A 138 20.63 -10.37 9.72
CA PRO A 138 19.78 -9.40 10.41
C PRO A 138 18.36 -9.50 9.86
N SER A 139 17.42 -9.92 10.71
CA SER A 139 16.01 -10.04 10.36
C SER A 139 15.54 -8.67 9.87
N LEU A 140 15.30 -8.55 8.56
CA LEU A 140 14.72 -7.33 8.00
C LEU A 140 13.44 -7.01 8.78
N PRO A 141 13.16 -5.72 9.04
CA PRO A 141 11.97 -5.34 9.78
C PRO A 141 10.73 -5.93 9.10
N PRO A 142 9.74 -6.42 9.85
CA PRO A 142 8.50 -6.93 9.30
C PRO A 142 7.89 -5.92 8.33
N ILE A 143 7.47 -6.38 7.16
CA ILE A 143 6.91 -5.52 6.11
C ILE A 143 5.40 -5.59 6.22
N GLU A 144 4.75 -4.50 6.63
CA GLU A 144 3.30 -4.37 6.56
C GLU A 144 2.88 -3.91 5.16
N LEU A 145 1.89 -4.58 4.58
CA LEU A 145 1.38 -4.32 3.25
C LEU A 145 -0.08 -3.91 3.27
N GLU A 146 -0.43 -3.06 2.31
CA GLU A 146 -1.81 -2.82 1.92
C GLU A 146 -2.03 -3.37 0.52
N ALA A 147 -3.14 -4.06 0.33
CA ALA A 147 -3.53 -4.65 -0.93
C ALA A 147 -4.95 -4.27 -1.32
N VAL A 148 -5.14 -3.87 -2.57
CA VAL A 148 -6.46 -3.83 -3.20
C VAL A 148 -6.54 -5.03 -4.14
N VAL A 149 -7.52 -5.90 -3.91
CA VAL A 149 -7.75 -7.09 -4.72
C VAL A 149 -9.01 -6.88 -5.53
N SER A 150 -8.87 -6.84 -6.85
CA SER A 150 -10.00 -6.84 -7.77
C SER A 150 -10.26 -8.26 -8.27
N CYS A 151 -11.46 -8.78 -8.04
CA CYS A 151 -11.88 -10.03 -8.64
C CYS A 151 -12.36 -9.79 -10.09
N THR A 152 -11.81 -10.55 -11.04
CA THR A 152 -12.21 -10.55 -12.45
C THR A 152 -12.59 -11.97 -12.86
N SER A 153 -13.21 -12.14 -14.03
CA SER A 153 -13.67 -13.46 -14.53
C SER A 153 -12.61 -14.55 -14.50
N ASP A 154 -11.37 -14.21 -14.85
CA ASP A 154 -10.29 -15.18 -15.07
C ASP A 154 -9.21 -15.16 -13.99
N GLY A 155 -9.33 -14.29 -12.97
CA GLY A 155 -8.33 -14.19 -11.92
C GLY A 155 -8.61 -13.11 -10.88
N LEU A 156 -7.64 -12.94 -9.99
CA LEU A 156 -7.59 -11.83 -9.05
C LEU A 156 -6.41 -10.94 -9.42
N VAL A 157 -6.65 -9.63 -9.49
CA VAL A 157 -5.60 -8.62 -9.66
C VAL A 157 -5.35 -7.96 -8.32
N VAL A 158 -4.17 -8.19 -7.76
CA VAL A 158 -3.76 -7.67 -6.46
C VAL A 158 -2.79 -6.51 -6.67
N ILE A 159 -3.13 -5.32 -6.20
CA ILE A 159 -2.23 -4.16 -6.19
C ILE A 159 -1.70 -3.98 -4.78
N LEU A 160 -0.38 -4.01 -4.63
CA LEU A 160 0.33 -3.96 -3.35
C LEU A 160 1.11 -2.66 -3.19
N ARG A 161 1.18 -2.19 -1.95
CA ARG A 161 2.10 -1.14 -1.48
C ARG A 161 2.52 -1.40 -0.04
N ARG A 162 3.63 -0.81 0.40
CA ARG A 162 3.96 -0.77 1.84
C ARG A 162 2.89 0.05 2.58
N ALA A 163 2.43 -0.47 3.71
CA ALA A 163 1.48 0.23 4.54
C ALA A 163 2.11 1.52 5.07
N ARG A 164 1.33 2.60 5.07
CA ARG A 164 1.76 3.84 5.70
C ARG A 164 1.52 3.71 7.21
N ALA A 165 2.38 4.38 7.99
CA ALA A 165 2.17 4.51 9.43
C ALA A 165 0.73 5.02 9.66
N PRO A 166 0.00 4.45 10.64
CA PRO A 166 -1.32 4.95 11.00
C PRO A 166 -1.24 6.45 11.25
N ILE A 167 -2.14 7.22 10.66
CA ILE A 167 -2.22 8.66 10.96
C ILE A 167 -2.55 8.75 12.44
N PRO A 168 -1.76 9.48 13.27
CA PRO A 168 -2.09 9.66 14.66
C PRO A 168 -3.49 10.25 14.76
N THR A 169 -4.43 9.51 15.33
CA THR A 169 -5.76 10.00 15.61
C THR A 169 -5.61 11.17 16.59
N THR A 170 -6.05 12.36 16.20
CA THR A 170 -6.10 13.51 17.09
C THR A 170 -6.88 13.12 18.35
N PRO A 171 -6.36 13.35 19.57
CA PRO A 171 -7.10 13.06 20.78
C PRO A 171 -8.43 13.82 20.76
N ALA A 172 -9.52 13.11 21.05
CA ALA A 172 -10.86 13.67 21.07
C ALA A 172 -10.89 14.93 21.94
N VAL A 173 -11.35 16.04 21.38
CA VAL A 173 -11.58 17.29 22.13
C VAL A 173 -12.59 16.96 23.23
N PRO A 174 -12.26 17.16 24.54
CA PRO A 174 -13.22 16.94 25.61
C PRO A 174 -14.40 17.90 25.41
N ALA A 175 -15.61 17.34 25.41
CA ALA A 175 -16.85 18.11 25.28
C ALA A 175 -16.91 19.17 26.37
N ILE A 176 -16.95 20.44 25.96
CA ILE A 176 -17.22 21.56 26.86
C ILE A 176 -18.68 21.40 27.30
N SER A 177 -18.89 21.11 28.58
CA SER A 177 -20.22 21.07 29.19
C SER A 177 -20.86 22.45 29.12
N GLU A 178 -21.98 22.56 28.43
CA GLU A 178 -22.83 23.74 28.33
C GLU A 178 -23.36 24.14 29.73
N PRO A 179 -23.25 25.41 30.16
CA PRO A 179 -23.77 25.83 31.45
C PRO A 179 -25.31 25.91 31.45
N ALA A 180 -25.93 25.42 32.52
CA ALA A 180 -27.37 25.35 32.69
C ALA A 180 -28.05 26.74 32.62
N PRO A 181 -29.28 26.83 32.07
CA PRO A 181 -30.02 28.09 32.02
C PRO A 181 -30.47 28.53 33.42
N VAL A 182 -30.43 29.85 33.64
CA VAL A 182 -30.81 30.56 34.88
C VAL A 182 -32.33 30.67 35.01
#